data_AF-A0A9X8VHW2-F1
#
_entry.id   AF-A0A9X8VHW2-F1
#
_cell.length_a   1.000
_cell.length_b   1.000
_cell.length_c   1.000
_cell.angle_alpha   90.00
_cell.angle_beta   90.00
_cell.angle_gamma   90.00
#
_symmetry.space_group_name_H-M   'P 1'
#
loop_
_entity.id
_entity.type
_entity.pdbx_description
1 polymer ?
#
loop_
_entity_poly.entity_id
_entity_poly.type
_entity_poly.pdbx_seq_one_letter_code
_entity_poly.pdbx_strand_id
1 'polypeptide(L)'
;QWSRYYHGTPHQQYLDRHYSLSDRVRYYWPQPQVQQAVDGLLDNLRRSPAPLALLSQYLPDQARALNAGELSADPQEWVLHKVTQVLDDYHAACYPEGR
;
A
#
# COMPACT_ATOMS: atom_id res chain seq x y z
N GLN A 1 -11.84 -11.93 -7.66
CA GLN A 1 -12.03 -13.36 -7.97
C GLN A 1 -10.77 -14.17 -7.60
N TRP A 2 -10.76 -14.85 -6.44
CA TRP A 2 -9.57 -15.54 -5.90
C TRP A 2 -9.71 -17.07 -5.75
N SER A 3 -10.94 -17.59 -5.62
CA SER A 3 -11.21 -18.98 -5.21
C SER A 3 -10.67 -20.09 -6.11
N ARG A 4 -10.38 -19.77 -7.39
CA ARG A 4 -9.74 -20.70 -8.33
C ARG A 4 -8.21 -20.78 -8.19
N TYR A 5 -7.61 -19.86 -7.44
CA TYR A 5 -6.15 -19.71 -7.33
C TYR A 5 -5.64 -20.12 -5.94
N TYR A 6 -6.43 -19.86 -4.90
CA TYR A 6 -6.02 -20.16 -3.52
C TYR A 6 -6.79 -21.38 -3.02
N HIS A 7 -6.04 -22.41 -2.66
CA HIS A 7 -6.55 -23.71 -2.20
C HIS A 7 -6.09 -23.96 -0.76
N GLY A 8 -6.43 -25.14 -0.22
CA GLY A 8 -6.04 -25.52 1.13
C GLY A 8 -7.03 -25.05 2.19
N THR A 9 -6.56 -24.96 3.44
CA THR A 9 -7.40 -24.68 4.61
C THR A 9 -7.95 -23.25 4.57
N PRO A 10 -9.05 -22.96 5.32
CA PRO A 10 -9.57 -21.60 5.42
C PRO A 10 -8.53 -20.57 5.88
N HIS A 11 -7.61 -20.97 6.76
CA HIS A 11 -6.52 -20.11 7.23
C HIS A 11 -5.48 -19.84 6.13
N GLN A 12 -5.09 -20.86 5.36
CA GLN A 12 -4.21 -20.67 4.20
C GLN A 12 -4.82 -19.73 3.17
N GLN A 13 -6.10 -19.93 2.84
CA GLN A 13 -6.83 -19.04 1.94
C GLN A 13 -6.95 -17.62 2.49
N TYR A 14 -7.07 -17.45 3.82
CA TYR A 14 -7.05 -16.12 4.45
C TYR A 14 -5.70 -15.43 4.22
N LEU A 15 -4.58 -16.12 4.47
CA LEU A 15 -3.25 -15.59 4.22
C LEU A 15 -3.07 -15.23 2.73
N ASP A 16 -3.44 -16.14 1.82
CA ASP A 16 -3.26 -15.92 0.38
C ASP A 16 -4.10 -14.75 -0.15
N ARG A 17 -5.30 -14.53 0.41
CA ARG A 17 -6.12 -13.36 0.05
C ARG A 17 -5.46 -12.02 0.36
N HIS A 18 -4.57 -11.96 1.34
CA HIS A 18 -3.94 -10.71 1.78
C HIS A 18 -2.47 -10.60 1.34
N TYR A 19 -1.75 -11.71 1.26
CA TYR A 19 -0.29 -11.70 1.16
C TYR A 19 0.28 -12.46 -0.05
N SER A 20 -0.56 -13.18 -0.82
CA SER A 20 -0.06 -13.88 -2.00
C SER A 20 0.43 -12.89 -3.06
N LEU A 21 1.62 -13.16 -3.61
CA LEU A 21 2.22 -12.38 -4.70
C LEU A 21 1.42 -12.42 -6.01
N SER A 22 0.43 -13.32 -6.13
CA SER A 22 -0.51 -13.33 -7.26
C SER A 22 -1.48 -12.15 -7.25
N ASP A 23 -1.59 -11.44 -6.12
CA ASP A 23 -2.35 -10.19 -5.97
C ASP A 23 -3.78 -10.29 -6.53
N ARG A 24 -4.53 -11.33 -6.14
CA ARG A 24 -5.91 -11.49 -6.62
C ARG A 24 -6.87 -10.47 -5.98
N VAL A 25 -6.43 -9.74 -4.96
CA VAL A 25 -7.19 -8.65 -4.31
C VAL A 25 -7.39 -7.47 -5.26
N ARG A 26 -6.49 -7.23 -6.24
CA ARG A 26 -6.63 -6.11 -7.20
C ARG A 26 -7.97 -6.03 -7.92
N TYR A 27 -8.62 -7.19 -8.15
CA TYR A 27 -9.92 -7.26 -8.81
C TYR A 27 -11.10 -6.83 -7.92
N TYR A 28 -10.85 -6.52 -6.65
CA TYR A 28 -11.87 -6.06 -5.70
C TYR A 28 -11.82 -4.54 -5.49
N TRP A 29 -10.73 -3.85 -5.84
CA TRP A 29 -10.63 -2.39 -5.73
C TRP A 29 -11.73 -1.61 -6.46
N PRO A 30 -12.26 -2.05 -7.62
CA PRO A 30 -13.36 -1.35 -8.28
C PRO A 30 -14.73 -1.52 -7.61
N GLN A 31 -14.85 -2.35 -6.55
CA GLN A 31 -16.13 -2.59 -5.90
C GLN A 31 -16.51 -1.38 -5.04
N PRO A 32 -17.75 -0.84 -5.15
CA PRO A 32 -18.15 0.37 -4.43
C PRO A 32 -17.96 0.29 -2.92
N GLN A 33 -18.24 -0.86 -2.31
CA GLN A 33 -18.05 -1.06 -0.87
C GLN A 33 -16.57 -0.96 -0.46
N VAL A 34 -15.66 -1.44 -1.31
CA VAL A 34 -14.21 -1.37 -1.05
C VAL A 34 -13.72 0.07 -1.20
N GLN A 35 -14.14 0.77 -2.25
CA GLN A 35 -13.81 2.19 -2.46
C GLN A 35 -14.26 3.03 -1.27
N GLN A 36 -15.52 2.89 -0.86
CA GLN A 36 -16.06 3.61 0.31
C GLN A 36 -15.30 3.32 1.61
N ALA A 37 -14.87 2.07 1.81
CA ALA A 37 -14.08 1.71 2.98
C ALA A 37 -12.67 2.33 2.95
N VAL A 38 -12.01 2.36 1.79
CA VAL A 38 -10.70 3.01 1.62
C VAL A 38 -10.82 4.52 1.80
N ASP A 39 -11.79 5.16 1.15
CA ASP A 39 -12.02 6.61 1.28
C ASP A 39 -12.28 6.99 2.74
N GLY A 40 -13.12 6.20 3.43
CA GLY A 40 -13.38 6.39 4.86
C GLY A 40 -12.12 6.24 5.73
N LEU A 41 -11.24 5.27 5.41
CA LEU A 41 -9.95 5.11 6.10
C LEU A 41 -9.04 6.32 5.89
N LEU A 42 -8.87 6.77 4.65
CA LEU A 42 -8.03 7.92 4.32
C LEU A 42 -8.54 9.19 5.00
N ASP A 43 -9.85 9.43 4.98
CA ASP A 43 -10.47 10.57 5.65
C ASP A 43 -10.31 10.52 7.16
N ASN A 44 -10.41 9.33 7.77
CA ASN A 44 -10.15 9.16 9.19
C ASN A 44 -8.71 9.52 9.54
N LEU A 45 -7.74 9.08 8.74
CA LEU A 45 -6.32 9.39 8.93
C LEU A 45 -6.01 10.87 8.71
N ARG A 46 -6.70 11.55 7.78
CA ARG A 46 -6.59 13.01 7.62
C ARG A 46 -7.13 13.77 8.83
N ARG A 47 -8.27 13.34 9.37
CA ARG A 47 -8.90 13.97 10.55
C ARG A 47 -8.14 13.68 11.84
N SER A 48 -7.59 12.48 11.98
CA SER A 48 -6.86 12.03 13.14
C SER A 48 -5.57 11.33 12.68
N PRO A 49 -4.48 12.11 12.49
CA PRO A 49 -3.21 11.58 12.02
C PRO A 49 -2.66 10.50 12.95
N ALA A 50 -2.14 9.42 12.37
CA ALA A 50 -1.49 8.37 13.13
C ALA A 50 -0.19 8.91 13.77
N PRO A 51 0.14 8.51 15.01
CA PRO A 51 1.43 8.81 15.61
C PRO A 51 2.59 8.29 14.73
N LEU A 52 3.66 9.08 14.61
CA LEU A 52 4.83 8.72 13.81
C LEU A 52 5.42 7.36 14.20
N ALA A 53 5.37 6.99 15.48
CA ALA A 53 5.82 5.67 15.94
C ALA A 53 5.03 4.50 15.30
N LEU A 54 3.71 4.65 15.11
CA LEU A 54 2.91 3.64 14.41
C LEU A 54 3.18 3.65 12.91
N LEU A 55 3.35 4.83 12.31
CA LEU A 55 3.77 4.91 10.91
C LEU A 55 5.13 4.23 10.72
N SER A 56 6.10 4.42 11.61
CA SER A 56 7.39 3.74 11.54
C SER A 56 7.27 2.22 11.66
N GLN A 57 6.28 1.72 12.41
CA GLN A 57 6.06 0.28 12.58
C GLN A 57 5.44 -0.38 11.34
N TYR A 58 4.52 0.31 10.66
CA TYR A 58 3.72 -0.28 9.57
C TYR A 58 4.07 0.23 8.17
N LEU A 59 4.62 1.45 8.07
CA LEU A 59 5.02 2.15 6.84
C LEU A 59 6.42 2.77 7.04
N PRO A 60 7.47 1.95 7.29
CA PRO A 60 8.78 2.44 7.72
C PRO A 60 9.45 3.39 6.71
N ASP A 61 9.26 3.18 5.41
CA ASP A 61 9.84 4.04 4.38
C ASP A 61 9.17 5.41 4.32
N GLN A 62 7.84 5.43 4.41
CA GLN A 62 7.03 6.66 4.43
C GLN A 62 7.30 7.44 5.72
N ALA A 63 7.47 6.77 6.86
CA ALA A 63 7.85 7.42 8.11
C ALA A 63 9.23 8.10 8.01
N ARG A 64 10.20 7.48 7.32
CA ARG A 64 11.51 8.09 7.06
C ARG A 64 11.39 9.33 6.17
N ALA A 65 10.66 9.24 5.07
CA ALA A 65 10.44 10.36 4.15
C ALA A 65 9.68 11.53 4.80
N LEU A 66 8.66 11.22 5.62
CA LEU A 66 7.94 12.21 6.44
C LEU A 66 8.88 12.94 7.40
N ASN A 67 9.71 12.20 8.13
CA ASN A 67 10.66 12.77 9.09
C ASN A 67 11.76 13.59 8.39
N ALA A 68 12.09 13.27 7.14
CA ALA A 68 13.01 14.04 6.29
C ALA A 68 12.37 15.29 5.65
N GLY A 69 11.04 15.47 5.75
CA GLY A 69 10.30 16.55 5.11
C GLY A 69 10.11 16.36 3.60
N GLU A 70 10.31 15.14 3.09
CA GLU A 70 10.25 14.78 1.68
C GLU A 70 8.85 14.26 1.26
N LEU A 71 8.00 13.96 2.24
CA LEU A 71 6.64 13.44 2.05
C LEU A 71 5.68 14.21 2.95
N SER A 72 4.44 14.46 2.50
CA SER A 72 3.44 15.13 3.33
C SER A 72 2.69 14.16 4.25
N ALA A 73 1.97 14.71 5.22
CA ALA A 73 1.10 13.95 6.11
C ALA A 73 -0.22 13.46 5.48
N ASP A 74 -0.47 13.68 4.17
CA ASP A 74 -1.66 13.13 3.51
C ASP A 74 -1.48 11.62 3.26
N PRO A 75 -2.35 10.74 3.82
CA PRO A 75 -2.25 9.30 3.63
C PRO A 75 -2.36 8.87 2.16
N GLN A 76 -2.96 9.67 1.29
CA GLN A 76 -2.96 9.39 -0.16
C GLN A 76 -1.54 9.44 -0.74
N GLU A 77 -0.71 10.40 -0.31
CA GLU A 77 0.68 10.49 -0.75
C GLU A 77 1.52 9.33 -0.22
N TRP A 78 1.20 8.77 0.94
CA TRP A 78 1.89 7.59 1.48
C TRP A 78 1.69 6.36 0.58
N VAL A 79 0.46 6.17 0.09
CA VAL A 79 0.12 5.11 -0.87
C VAL A 79 0.87 5.32 -2.17
N LEU A 80 0.83 6.53 -2.73
CA LEU A 80 1.54 6.87 -3.97
C LEU A 80 3.05 6.67 -3.82
N HIS A 81 3.65 7.13 -2.72
CA HIS A 81 5.06 6.91 -2.41
C HIS A 81 5.40 5.42 -2.42
N LYS A 82 4.54 4.55 -1.85
CA LYS A 82 4.80 3.10 -1.85
C LYS A 82 4.80 2.50 -3.26
N VAL A 83 3.91 2.99 -4.14
CA VAL A 83 3.86 2.57 -5.55
C VAL A 83 5.09 3.10 -6.28
N THR A 84 5.45 4.36 -6.08
CA THR A 84 6.61 5.00 -6.71
C THR A 84 7.91 4.26 -6.41
N GLN A 85 8.11 3.76 -5.18
CA GLN A 85 9.29 2.96 -4.85
C GLN A 85 9.49 1.75 -5.79
N VAL A 86 8.40 1.09 -6.21
CA VAL A 86 8.49 0.00 -7.19
C VAL A 86 8.83 0.56 -8.57
N LEU A 87 8.24 1.69 -8.96
CA LEU A 87 8.52 2.33 -10.24
C LEU A 87 9.97 2.82 -10.35
N ASP A 88 10.57 3.27 -9.24
CA ASP A 88 11.95 3.73 -9.17
C ASP A 88 12.95 2.61 -9.52
N ASP A 89 12.68 1.37 -9.10
CA ASP A 89 13.49 0.21 -9.48
C ASP A 89 13.49 0.00 -11.01
N TYR A 90 12.31 0.11 -11.64
CA TYR A 90 12.19 0.02 -13.10
C TYR A 90 12.85 1.22 -13.80
N HIS A 91 12.69 2.42 -13.26
CA HIS A 91 13.31 3.62 -13.79
C HIS A 91 14.83 3.51 -13.78
N ALA A 92 15.42 3.07 -12.66
CA ALA A 92 16.86 2.86 -12.53
C ALA A 92 17.40 1.81 -13.51
N ALA A 93 16.63 0.75 -13.79
CA ALA A 93 17.00 -0.27 -14.77
C ALA A 93 16.91 0.22 -16.22
N CYS A 94 15.97 1.12 -16.53
CA CYS A 94 15.77 1.67 -17.87
C CYS A 94 16.67 2.88 -18.19
N TYR A 95 17.07 3.65 -17.16
CA TYR A 95 17.86 4.88 -17.29
C TYR A 95 19.13 4.85 -16.41
N PRO A 96 20.09 3.93 -16.69
CA PRO A 96 21.26 3.73 -15.85
C PRO A 96 22.26 4.91 -15.85
N GLU A 97 22.20 5.80 -16.85
CA GLU A 97 23.15 6.90 -17.04
C GLU A 97 22.72 8.23 -16.38
N GLY A 98 21.56 8.27 -15.71
CA GLY A 98 21.00 9.48 -15.09
C GLY A 98 21.39 9.70 -13.62
N ARG A 99 22.49 9.09 -13.13
CA ARG A 99 22.93 9.21 -11.74
C ARG A 99 24.04 10.24 -11.58
#